data_AF-A0A9E6JSR6-F1
#
_entry.id   AF-A0A9E6JSR6-F1
#
_cell.length_a   1.000
_cell.length_b   1.000
_cell.length_c   1.000
_cell.angle_alpha   90.00
_cell.angle_beta   90.00
_cell.angle_gamma   90.00
#
_symmetry.space_group_name_H-M   'P 1'
#
loop_
_entity.id
_entity.type
_entity.pdbx_description
1 polymer ?
#
loop_
_entity_poly.entity_id
_entity_poly.type
_entity_poly.pdbx_seq_one_letter_code
_entity_poly.pdbx_strand_id
1 'polypeptide(L)' 'MKKLSIFLIANIIAINIAFSQGGAAINTTGAEAHTSAMLDVSSTNQGMRIPRVALTSITSASPVTNPVNSLL' A
#
# COMPACT_ATOMS: atom_id res chain seq x y z
N MET A 1 -12.26 33.33 -22.96
CA MET A 1 -11.45 32.36 -23.74
C MET A 1 -10.11 32.04 -23.10
N LYS A 2 -9.27 33.04 -22.73
CA LYS A 2 -7.94 32.79 -22.12
C LYS A 2 -7.96 31.94 -20.84
N LYS A 3 -8.93 32.16 -19.94
CA LYS A 3 -9.08 31.37 -18.70
C LYS A 3 -9.40 29.89 -18.96
N LEU A 4 -10.19 29.61 -20.01
CA LEU A 4 -10.53 28.26 -20.42
C LEU A 4 -9.32 27.54 -21.03
N SER A 5 -8.53 28.23 -21.86
CA SER A 5 -7.26 27.68 -22.39
C SER A 5 -6.26 27.37 -21.29
N ILE A 6 -6.13 28.24 -20.28
CA ILE A 6 -5.24 27.99 -19.13
C ILE A 6 -5.68 26.76 -18.33
N PHE A 7 -6.98 26.63 -18.05
CA PHE A 7 -7.53 25.47 -17.36
C PHE A 7 -7.27 24.17 -18.14
N LEU A 8 -7.42 24.20 -19.47
CA LEU A 8 -7.19 23.03 -20.31
C LEU A 8 -5.71 22.60 -20.33
N ILE A 9 -4.80 23.57 -20.43
CA ILE A 9 -3.35 23.30 -20.38
C ILE A 9 -2.94 22.71 -19.02
N ALA A 10 -3.48 23.24 -17.91
CA ALA A 10 -3.20 22.71 -16.58
C ALA A 10 -3.65 21.24 -16.42
N ASN A 11 -4.81 20.89 -16.97
CA ASN A 11 -5.30 19.50 -16.93
C ASN A 11 -4.43 18.55 -17.78
N ILE A 12 -3.96 18.99 -18.95
CA ILE A 12 -3.07 18.19 -19.80
C ILE A 12 -1.72 17.94 -19.10
N ILE A 13 -1.20 18.89 -18.33
CA ILE A 13 0.03 18.69 -17.57
C ILE A 13 -0.20 17.71 -16.41
N ALA A 14 -1.32 17.82 -15.69
CA ALA A 14 -1.64 16.99 -14.54
C ALA A 14 -1.79 15.49 -14.87
N ILE A 15 -2.30 15.14 -16.05
CA ILE A 15 -2.45 13.72 -16.45
C ILE A 15 -1.11 13.03 -16.76
N ASN A 16 -0.05 13.79 -17.06
CA ASN A 16 1.28 13.23 -17.36
C ASN A 16 2.08 12.87 -16.09
N ILE A 17 1.63 13.34 -14.92
CA ILE A 17 2.24 13.05 -13.62
C ILE A 17 1.35 12.14 -12.75
N ALA A 18 0.21 11.69 -13.30
CA ALA A 18 -0.69 10.77 -12.65
C ALA A 18 -0.24 9.33 -12.93
N PHE A 19 0.41 8.70 -11.96
CA PHE A 19 0.73 7.27 -12.02
C PHE A 19 -0.36 6.47 -11.31
N SER A 20 -0.77 5.34 -11.91
CA SER A 20 -1.56 4.34 -11.20
C SER A 20 -0.63 3.60 -10.23
N GLN A 21 -0.97 3.60 -8.94
CA GLN A 21 -0.27 2.80 -7.95
C GLN A 21 -0.67 1.32 -8.12
N GLY A 22 0.15 0.56 -8.85
CA GLY A 22 0.00 -0.89 -9.05
C GLY A 22 0.25 -1.74 -7.80
N GLY A 23 0.67 -1.10 -6.71
CA GLY A 23 1.00 -1.66 -5.40
C GLY A 23 1.80 -0.64 -4.59
N ALA A 24 2.00 -0.90 -3.31
CA ALA A 24 2.91 -0.14 -2.47
C ALA A 24 4.25 -0.88 -2.32
N ALA A 25 5.36 -0.20 -2.56
CA ALA A 25 6.70 -0.75 -2.36
C ALA A 25 7.35 -0.16 -1.09
N ILE A 26 7.93 -1.02 -0.25
CA ILE A 26 8.74 -0.63 0.92
C ILE A 26 10.12 -1.26 0.77
N ASN A 27 11.08 -0.46 0.31
CA ASN A 27 12.48 -0.85 0.14
C ASN A 27 13.37 0.40 0.17
N THR A 28 14.69 0.22 0.25
CA THR A 28 15.68 1.32 0.24
C THR A 28 16.29 1.58 -1.14
N THR A 29 15.94 0.79 -2.15
CA THR A 29 16.54 0.86 -3.51
C THR A 29 15.73 1.72 -4.48
N GLY A 30 14.50 2.10 -4.11
CA GLY A 30 13.56 2.78 -5.01
C GLY A 30 12.98 1.85 -6.08
N ALA A 31 13.04 0.53 -5.86
CA ALA A 31 12.43 -0.42 -6.78
C ALA A 31 10.90 -0.31 -6.73
N GLU A 32 10.28 -0.35 -7.90
CA GLU A 32 8.83 -0.45 -8.04
C GLU A 32 8.30 -1.74 -7.42
N ALA A 33 7.05 -1.73 -6.97
CA ALA A 33 6.39 -2.93 -6.47
C ALA A 33 6.24 -3.96 -7.59
N HIS A 34 6.43 -5.25 -7.27
CA HIS A 34 6.16 -6.33 -8.20
C HIS A 34 4.69 -6.29 -8.67
N THR A 35 4.45 -6.55 -9.96
CA THR A 35 3.13 -6.37 -10.60
C THR A 35 2.02 -7.25 -10.03
N SER A 36 2.38 -8.31 -9.32
CA SER A 36 1.43 -9.22 -8.64
C SER A 36 1.26 -8.94 -7.15
N ALA A 37 1.90 -7.90 -6.60
CA ALA A 37 1.92 -7.60 -5.17
C ALA A 37 1.23 -6.26 -4.86
N MET A 38 0.26 -6.29 -3.96
CA MET A 38 -0.36 -5.06 -3.44
C MET A 38 0.53 -4.35 -2.41
N LEU A 39 1.34 -5.11 -1.67
CA LEU A 39 2.39 -4.60 -0.79
C LEU A 39 3.64 -5.45 -1.02
N ASP A 40 4.68 -4.83 -1.56
CA ASP A 40 5.98 -5.45 -1.82
C ASP A 40 7.02 -4.89 -0.83
N VAL A 41 7.58 -5.75 0.02
CA VAL A 41 8.54 -5.36 1.05
C VAL A 41 9.84 -6.11 0.80
N SER A 42 10.94 -5.37 0.61
CA SER A 42 12.26 -5.95 0.40
C SER A 42 13.25 -5.42 1.42
N SER A 43 13.83 -6.33 2.21
CA SER A 43 14.91 -6.06 3.15
C SER A 43 15.71 -7.33 3.39
N THR A 44 17.03 -7.18 3.56
CA THR A 44 17.93 -8.30 3.86
C THR A 44 18.10 -8.54 5.37
N ASN A 45 17.66 -7.60 6.20
CA ASN A 45 17.94 -7.59 7.64
C ASN A 45 16.81 -7.01 8.52
N GLN A 46 15.69 -6.58 7.94
CA GLN A 46 14.52 -6.10 8.67
C GLN A 46 13.26 -6.88 8.23
N GLY A 47 12.32 -7.06 9.15
CA GLY A 47 11.02 -7.66 8.88
C GLY A 47 9.87 -6.65 8.93
N MET A 48 8.69 -7.07 8.49
CA MET A 48 7.46 -6.29 8.63
C MET A 48 6.83 -6.52 10.00
N ARG A 49 6.65 -5.45 10.79
CA ARG A 49 5.93 -5.51 12.06
C ARG A 49 4.48 -5.10 11.87
N ILE A 50 3.60 -6.09 11.76
CA ILE A 50 2.14 -5.87 11.69
C ILE A 50 1.56 -5.55 13.08
N PRO A 51 0.40 -4.86 13.17
CA PRO A 51 -0.31 -4.66 14.43
C PRO A 51 -0.48 -5.98 15.18
N ARG A 52 -0.02 -6.01 16.44
CA ARG A 52 -0.18 -7.18 17.31
C ARG A 52 -1.33 -6.94 18.26
N VAL A 53 -2.30 -7.83 18.22
CA VAL A 53 -3.34 -7.92 19.23
C VAL A 53 -2.77 -8.70 20.41
N ALA A 54 -2.79 -8.13 21.62
CA ALA A 54 -2.42 -8.86 22.82
C ALA A 54 -3.52 -9.87 23.15
N LEU A 55 -3.20 -11.17 23.11
CA LEU A 55 -4.11 -12.22 23.54
C LEU A 55 -4.15 -12.25 25.07
N THR A 56 -5.32 -12.02 25.65
CA THR A 56 -5.53 -12.16 27.10
C THR A 56 -5.78 -13.62 27.51
N SER A 57 -6.06 -14.50 26.54
CA SER A 57 -6.21 -15.95 26.71
C SER A 57 -5.96 -16.67 25.39
N ILE A 58 -5.40 -17.89 25.43
CA ILE A 58 -5.25 -18.78 24.26
C ILE A 58 -6.50 -19.65 24.00
N THR A 59 -7.47 -19.63 24.91
CA THR A 59 -8.73 -20.39 24.81
C THR A 59 -9.91 -19.52 24.36
N SER A 60 -9.72 -18.21 24.20
CA SER A 60 -10.73 -17.28 23.72
C SER A 60 -10.36 -16.77 22.34
N ALA A 61 -11.29 -16.86 21.39
CA ALA A 61 -11.15 -16.26 20.06
C ALA A 61 -11.28 -14.72 20.08
N SER A 62 -11.54 -14.11 21.24
CA SER A 62 -11.56 -12.65 21.37
C SER A 62 -10.15 -12.08 21.49
N PRO A 63 -9.82 -10.94 20.84
CA PRO A 63 -10.72 -10.11 20.03
C PRO A 63 -10.67 -10.41 18.52
N VAL A 64 -9.90 -11.41 18.07
CA VAL A 64 -9.80 -11.79 16.65
C VAL A 64 -10.79 -12.92 16.35
N THR A 65 -12.08 -12.60 16.33
CA THR A 65 -13.13 -13.55 15.97
C THR A 65 -13.19 -13.69 14.44
N ASN A 66 -13.19 -14.94 13.94
CA ASN A 66 -13.21 -15.27 12.51
C ASN A 66 -12.06 -14.66 11.67
N PRO A 67 -10.78 -14.99 11.95
CA PRO A 67 -9.69 -14.57 11.08
C PRO A 67 -9.85 -15.14 9.67
N VAL A 68 -9.57 -14.33 8.65
CA VAL A 68 -9.44 -14.80 7.26
C VAL A 68 -8.30 -15.83 7.20
N ASN A 69 -8.41 -16.86 6.34
CA ASN A 69 -7.47 -17.99 6.21
C ASN A 69 -5.97 -17.65 6.03
N SER A 70 -5.60 -16.37 5.94
CA SER A 70 -4.22 -15.87 5.84
C SER A 70 -3.75 -15.10 7.09
N LEU A 71 -4.55 -15.05 8.16
CA LEU A 71 -4.28 -14.39 9.45
C LEU A 71 -4.02 -15.38 10.60
N LEU A 72 -3.98 -16.69 10.32
CA LEU A 72 -3.62 -17.77 11.26
C LEU A 72 -2.13 -18.12 11.16
#